data_AF-A0A4S2GN23-F1
#
_entry.id   AF-A0A4S2GN23-F1
#
_cell.length_a   1.000
_cell.length_b   1.000
_cell.length_c   1.000
_cell.angle_alpha   90.00
_cell.angle_beta   90.00
_cell.angle_gamma   90.00
#
_symmetry.space_group_name_H-M   'P 1'
#
loop_
_entity.id
_entity.type
_entity.pdbx_description
1 polymer ?
#
loop_
_entity_poly.entity_id
_entity_poly.type
_entity_poly.pdbx_seq_one_letter_code
_entity_poly.pdbx_strand_id
1 'polypeptide(L)'
;MEIRALTQSEQKYTYAQSMQLEGQTGCIGHLRGDFDTSGDSFHTTWFDTREQWKTDEFKTGLDDVINALREDTGLLHNRYDMAAFARGNPESAFQGSYCTEYGFRA
;
A
#
# COMPACT_ATOMS: atom_id res chain seq x y z
N MET A 1 -14.66 2.48 1.27
CA MET A 1 -13.45 2.65 2.11
C MET A 1 -13.04 4.12 2.02
N GLU A 2 -12.71 4.78 3.13
CA GLU A 2 -12.25 6.18 3.09
C GLU A 2 -10.73 6.19 2.98
N ILE A 3 -10.17 6.94 2.03
CA ILE A 3 -8.71 7.06 1.83
C ILE A 3 -8.26 8.44 2.30
N ARG A 4 -7.23 8.48 3.15
CA ARG A 4 -6.66 9.70 3.72
C ARG A 4 -5.16 9.76 3.51
N ALA A 5 -4.58 10.95 3.47
CA ALA A 5 -3.14 11.12 3.48
C ALA A 5 -2.50 10.52 4.75
N LEU A 6 -1.30 9.94 4.61
CA LEU A 6 -0.49 9.51 5.75
C LEU A 6 -0.04 10.71 6.57
N THR A 7 -0.07 10.56 7.89
CA THR A 7 0.62 11.48 8.79
C THR A 7 2.13 11.29 8.66
N GLN A 8 2.91 12.31 9.05
CA GLN A 8 4.37 12.23 9.06
C GLN A 8 4.89 11.04 9.90
N SER A 9 4.21 10.70 11.00
CA SER A 9 4.55 9.54 11.82
C SER A 9 4.28 8.20 11.15
N GLU A 10 3.34 8.14 10.19
CA GLU A 10 2.99 6.92 9.48
C GLU A 10 3.86 6.69 8.24
N GLN A 11 4.43 7.76 7.65
CA GLN A 11 5.34 7.65 6.49
C GLN A 11 6.52 6.70 6.75
N LYS A 12 6.97 6.56 8.00
CA LYS A 12 8.04 5.60 8.34
C LYS A 12 7.66 4.13 8.11
N TYR A 13 6.38 3.81 7.91
CA TYR A 13 5.91 2.45 7.66
C TYR A 13 5.75 2.12 6.17
N THR A 14 6.07 3.04 5.25
CA THR A 14 5.93 2.82 3.80
C THR A 14 7.09 2.07 3.17
N TYR A 15 8.19 1.88 3.91
CA TYR A 15 9.35 1.11 3.47
C TYR A 15 9.69 0.02 4.47
N ALA A 16 10.33 -1.04 3.99
CA ALA A 16 10.88 -2.11 4.83
C ALA A 16 11.71 -1.51 5.97
N GLN A 17 11.42 -1.95 7.19
CA GLN A 17 12.04 -1.43 8.40
C GLN A 17 13.14 -2.40 8.87
N SER A 18 13.91 -2.00 9.89
CA SER A 18 14.83 -2.94 10.51
C SER A 18 14.06 -4.08 11.20
N MET A 19 14.63 -5.28 11.23
CA MET A 19 14.03 -6.44 11.91
C MET A 19 13.63 -6.14 13.35
N GLN A 20 14.35 -5.24 14.03
CA GLN A 20 14.02 -4.81 15.39
C GLN A 20 12.70 -4.03 15.45
N LEU A 21 12.49 -3.08 14.55
CA LEU A 21 11.27 -2.27 14.51
C LEU A 21 10.07 -3.09 14.05
N GLU A 22 10.23 -3.87 12.99
CA GLU A 22 9.20 -4.82 12.53
C GLU A 22 8.80 -5.79 13.65
N GLY A 23 9.79 -6.18 14.47
CA GLY A 23 9.55 -7.04 15.60
C GLY A 23 8.73 -6.39 16.73
N GLN A 24 8.93 -5.10 16.96
CA GLN A 24 8.23 -4.32 17.99
C GLN A 24 6.82 -3.89 17.55
N THR A 25 6.61 -3.61 16.26
CA THR A 25 5.30 -3.19 15.73
C THR A 25 4.38 -4.35 15.42
N GLY A 26 4.91 -5.57 15.39
CA GLY A 26 4.15 -6.76 15.05
C GLY A 26 3.82 -6.86 13.57
N CYS A 27 4.71 -6.38 12.70
CA CYS A 27 4.55 -6.47 11.25
C CYS A 27 4.40 -7.94 10.81
N ILE A 28 3.26 -8.29 10.23
CA ILE A 28 2.99 -9.64 9.69
C ILE A 28 3.73 -9.85 8.37
N GLY A 29 3.79 -8.80 7.56
CA GLY A 29 4.45 -8.76 6.26
C GLY A 29 4.02 -7.51 5.49
N HIS A 30 4.41 -7.43 4.23
CA HIS A 30 3.99 -6.35 3.35
C HIS A 30 3.66 -6.84 1.94
N LEU A 31 2.77 -6.11 1.30
CA LEU A 31 2.40 -6.32 -0.10
C LEU A 31 3.05 -5.23 -0.94
N ARG A 32 3.77 -5.64 -1.98
CA ARG A 32 4.25 -4.75 -3.04
C ARG A 32 3.44 -5.02 -4.28
N GLY A 33 3.00 -3.98 -4.98
CA GLY A 33 2.36 -4.15 -6.27
C GLY A 33 2.82 -3.13 -7.30
N ASP A 34 2.60 -3.50 -8.55
CA ASP A 34 2.95 -2.72 -9.73
C ASP A 34 1.88 -2.91 -10.81
N PHE A 35 1.72 -1.86 -11.62
CA PHE A 35 0.89 -1.94 -12.81
C PHE A 35 1.68 -2.55 -13.96
N ASP A 36 1.00 -3.32 -14.78
CA ASP A 36 1.54 -3.81 -16.04
C ASP A 36 1.89 -2.67 -17.02
N THR A 37 2.39 -3.04 -18.20
CA THR A 37 2.83 -2.08 -19.22
C THR A 37 1.68 -1.18 -19.69
N SER A 38 0.45 -1.70 -19.85
CA SER A 38 -0.69 -0.89 -20.30
C SER A 38 -1.17 0.06 -19.20
N GLY A 39 -1.00 -0.34 -17.94
CA GLY A 39 -1.44 0.37 -16.76
C GLY A 39 -2.79 -0.11 -16.25
N ASP A 40 -3.36 -1.17 -16.82
CA ASP A 40 -4.74 -1.59 -16.54
C ASP A 40 -4.81 -2.76 -15.55
N SER A 41 -3.72 -3.52 -15.41
CA SER A 41 -3.67 -4.65 -14.45
C SER A 41 -2.72 -4.33 -13.30
N PHE A 42 -3.17 -4.54 -12.07
CA PHE A 42 -2.37 -4.36 -10.85
C PHE A 42 -1.93 -5.70 -10.25
N HIS A 43 -0.66 -6.04 -10.38
CA HIS A 43 -0.07 -7.26 -9.84
C HIS A 43 0.53 -7.03 -8.46
N THR A 44 0.51 -8.07 -7.63
CA THR A 44 0.96 -7.98 -6.24
C THR A 44 1.82 -9.17 -5.84
N THR A 45 2.86 -8.89 -5.06
CA THR A 45 3.70 -9.89 -4.39
C THR A 45 3.67 -9.63 -2.90
N TRP A 46 3.46 -10.70 -2.12
CA TRP A 46 3.51 -10.65 -0.66
C TRP A 46 4.90 -11.04 -0.16
N PHE A 47 5.37 -10.36 0.88
CA PHE A 47 6.62 -10.62 1.57
C PHE A 47 6.34 -10.86 3.05
N ASP A 48 6.64 -12.08 3.51
CA ASP A 48 6.43 -12.46 4.91
C ASP A 48 7.49 -11.86 5.84
N THR A 49 7.03 -11.34 6.98
CA THR A 49 7.89 -10.95 8.11
C THR A 49 7.64 -11.87 9.31
N ARG A 50 6.37 -12.19 9.58
CA ARG A 50 5.92 -13.09 10.67
C ARG A 50 4.82 -14.01 10.17
N GLU A 51 5.22 -15.01 9.40
CA GLU A 51 4.31 -15.97 8.77
C GLU A 51 3.37 -16.65 9.77
N GLN A 52 3.82 -16.87 11.01
CA GLN A 52 3.01 -17.49 12.06
C GLN A 52 1.74 -16.69 12.43
N TRP A 53 1.64 -15.42 12.04
CA TRP A 53 0.48 -14.57 12.28
C TRP A 53 -0.34 -14.28 11.02
N LYS A 54 0.05 -14.85 9.87
CA LYS A 54 -0.70 -14.80 8.62
C LYS A 54 -1.82 -15.84 8.64
N THR A 55 -2.79 -15.64 9.54
CA THR A 55 -3.95 -16.53 9.66
C THR A 55 -4.82 -16.45 8.41
N ASP A 56 -5.72 -17.41 8.25
CA ASP A 56 -6.62 -17.41 7.10
C ASP A 56 -7.60 -16.23 7.15
N GLU A 57 -8.03 -15.81 8.35
CA GLU A 57 -8.84 -14.60 8.53
C GLU A 57 -8.09 -13.34 8.09
N PHE A 58 -6.79 -13.24 8.41
CA PHE A 58 -5.96 -12.12 7.95
C PHE A 58 -5.84 -12.11 6.42
N LYS A 59 -5.60 -13.28 5.80
CA LYS A 59 -5.50 -13.39 4.34
C LYS A 59 -6.80 -12.97 3.66
N THR A 60 -7.94 -13.47 4.12
CA THR A 60 -9.25 -13.11 3.57
C THR A 60 -9.52 -11.61 3.73
N GLY A 61 -9.28 -11.04 4.91
CA GLY A 61 -9.48 -9.60 5.11
C GLY A 61 -8.55 -8.73 4.26
N LEU A 62 -7.29 -9.15 4.07
CA LEU A 62 -6.36 -8.47 3.18
C LEU A 62 -6.81 -8.56 1.72
N ASP A 63 -7.24 -9.74 1.26
CA ASP A 63 -7.75 -9.94 -0.09
C ASP A 63 -8.99 -9.08 -0.37
N ASP A 64 -9.92 -8.97 0.58
CA ASP A 64 -11.10 -8.10 0.48
C ASP A 64 -10.70 -6.63 0.31
N VAL A 65 -9.73 -6.14 1.09
CA VAL A 65 -9.22 -4.76 0.98
C VAL A 65 -8.54 -4.52 -0.37
N ILE A 66 -7.70 -5.44 -0.82
CA ILE A 66 -6.99 -5.30 -2.10
C ILE A 66 -7.96 -5.37 -3.29
N ASN A 67 -8.97 -6.25 -3.23
CA ASN A 67 -9.99 -6.34 -4.27
C ASN A 67 -10.85 -5.07 -4.32
N ALA A 68 -11.27 -4.54 -3.16
CA ALA A 68 -11.99 -3.27 -3.11
C ALA A 68 -11.19 -2.09 -3.67
N LEU A 69 -9.85 -2.13 -3.59
CA LEU A 69 -8.98 -1.15 -4.21
C LEU A 69 -8.81 -1.34 -5.72
N ARG A 70 -8.97 -2.57 -6.24
CA ARG A 70 -8.81 -2.94 -7.66
C ARG A 70 -10.10 -2.81 -8.48
N GLU A 71 -11.26 -2.91 -7.84
CA GLU A 71 -12.57 -2.81 -8.49
C GLU A 71 -12.75 -1.50 -9.27
N ASP A 72 -13.77 -1.44 -10.13
CA ASP A 72 -14.12 -0.24 -10.88
C ASP A 72 -14.27 0.95 -9.92
N THR A 73 -13.58 2.06 -10.21
CA THR A 73 -13.44 3.28 -9.37
C THR A 73 -12.49 3.18 -8.17
N GLY A 74 -11.86 2.03 -7.94
CA GLY A 74 -10.84 1.84 -6.92
C GLY A 74 -9.52 2.52 -7.23
N LEU A 75 -8.73 2.86 -6.20
CA LEU A 75 -7.45 3.56 -6.35
C LEU A 75 -6.42 2.77 -7.18
N LEU A 76 -6.52 1.43 -7.14
CA LEU A 76 -5.63 0.50 -7.84
C LEU A 76 -6.28 -0.08 -9.10
N HIS A 77 -7.38 0.50 -9.57
CA HIS A 77 -8.09 0.07 -10.78
C HIS A 77 -7.22 0.20 -12.03
N ASN A 78 -6.56 1.34 -12.21
CA ASN A 78 -5.53 1.54 -13.23
C ASN A 78 -4.53 2.62 -12.81
N ARG A 79 -3.37 2.64 -13.47
CA ARG A 79 -2.27 3.56 -13.17
C ARG A 79 -2.65 5.02 -13.38
N TYR A 80 -3.52 5.32 -14.34
CA TYR A 80 -3.88 6.69 -14.71
C TYR A 80 -4.76 7.34 -13.64
N ASP A 81 -5.77 6.61 -13.15
CA ASP A 81 -6.64 7.04 -12.07
C ASP A 81 -5.86 7.16 -10.76
N MET A 82 -4.99 6.20 -10.45
CA MET A 82 -4.09 6.30 -9.29
C MET A 82 -3.24 7.58 -9.35
N ALA A 83 -2.63 7.85 -10.51
CA ALA A 83 -1.80 9.03 -10.69
C ALA A 83 -2.60 10.34 -10.63
N ALA A 84 -3.82 10.36 -11.17
CA ALA A 84 -4.72 11.50 -11.07
C ALA A 84 -5.15 11.76 -9.62
N PHE A 85 -5.51 10.71 -8.88
CA PHE A 85 -5.84 10.78 -7.47
C PHE A 85 -4.66 11.32 -6.64
N ALA A 86 -3.45 10.78 -6.85
CA ALA A 86 -2.25 11.25 -6.17
C ALA A 86 -1.99 12.75 -6.41
N ARG A 87 -2.08 13.22 -7.66
CA ARG A 87 -1.91 14.64 -8.01
C ARG A 87 -3.01 15.54 -7.43
N GLY A 88 -4.22 15.01 -7.27
CA GLY A 88 -5.34 15.72 -6.65
C GLY A 88 -5.23 15.89 -5.14
N ASN A 89 -4.32 15.15 -4.48
CA ASN A 89 -4.12 15.15 -3.03
C ASN A 89 -2.66 15.54 -2.69
N PRO A 90 -2.23 16.79 -2.95
CA PRO A 90 -0.84 17.21 -2.77
C PRO A 90 -0.34 17.09 -1.31
N GLU A 91 -1.24 17.09 -0.32
CA GLU A 91 -0.92 16.88 1.09
C GLU A 91 -0.46 15.45 1.42
N SER A 92 -0.70 14.50 0.51
CA SER A 92 -0.17 13.14 0.60
C SER A 92 1.26 13.02 0.10
N ALA A 93 1.80 14.07 -0.54
CA ALA A 93 3.13 14.06 -1.12
C ALA A 93 4.22 14.19 -0.05
N PHE A 94 5.28 13.38 -0.16
CA PHE A 94 6.48 13.49 0.67
C PHE A 94 7.75 13.16 -0.13
N GLN A 95 8.90 13.58 0.40
CA GLN A 95 10.19 13.32 -0.22
C GLN A 95 10.56 11.83 -0.02
N GLY A 96 10.49 11.05 -1.09
CA GLY A 96 11.00 9.69 -1.13
C GLY A 96 12.52 9.64 -1.39
N SER A 97 13.04 8.42 -1.52
CA SER A 97 14.48 8.18 -1.74
C SER A 97 14.96 8.64 -3.12
N TYR A 98 14.12 8.50 -4.15
CA TYR A 98 14.46 8.84 -5.55
C TYR A 98 13.61 9.98 -6.11
N CYS A 99 12.31 10.02 -5.80
CA CYS A 99 11.37 11.01 -6.31
C CYS A 99 10.32 11.36 -5.24
N THR A 100 9.41 12.27 -5.60
CA THR A 100 8.21 12.53 -4.79
C THR A 100 7.34 11.29 -4.75
N GLU A 101 6.99 10.87 -3.55
CA GLU A 101 6.08 9.76 -3.29
C GLU A 101 4.79 10.28 -2.68
N TYR A 102 3.71 9.49 -2.80
CA TYR A 102 2.38 9.85 -2.31
C TYR A 102 1.89 8.74 -1.37
N GLY A 103 1.55 9.12 -0.13
CA GLY A 103 1.25 8.19 0.94
C GLY A 103 -0.20 8.26 1.38
N PHE A 104 -0.86 7.11 1.40
CA PHE A 104 -2.27 6.99 1.79
C PHE A 104 -2.52 5.90 2.84
N ARG A 105 -3.61 6.03 3.59
CA ARG A 105 -4.17 5.02 4.50
C ARG A 105 -5.67 4.91 4.34
N ALA A 106 -6.19 3.73 4.65
CA ALA A 106 -7.60 3.40 4.73
C ALA A 106 -8.07 3.24 6.18
#